data_AF-A0A316PI25-F1
#
_entry.id   AF-A0A316PI25-F1
#
_cell.length_a   1.000
_cell.length_b   1.000
_cell.length_c   1.000
_cell.angle_alpha   90.00
_cell.angle_beta   90.00
_cell.angle_gamma   90.00
#
_symmetry.space_group_name_H-M   'P 1'
#
loop_
_entity.id
_entity.type
_entity.pdbx_description
1 polymer ?
#
loop_
_entity_poly.entity_id
_entity_poly.type
_entity_poly.pdbx_seq_one_letter_code
_entity_poly.pdbx_strand_id
1 'polypeptide(L)' 'MPQKSNADHKRLMRVEVQFRTISMDWWASLEHKIRYKKGLQESDHVDQELFECAKMSAELDSRMEKLQQFVGDLYE' A
#
# COMPACT_ATOMS: atom_id res chain seq x y z
N MET A 1 23.65 33.40 -33.01
CA MET A 1 23.54 33.38 -31.53
C MET A 1 23.16 31.97 -31.10
N PRO A 2 23.85 31.32 -30.14
CA PRO A 2 23.52 29.96 -29.76
C PRO A 2 22.26 29.97 -28.86
N GLN A 3 21.29 29.13 -29.19
CA GLN A 3 20.10 28.91 -28.36
C GLN A 3 20.53 28.13 -27.10
N LYS A 4 20.41 28.76 -25.92
CA LYS A 4 20.67 28.10 -24.64
C LYS A 4 19.66 26.99 -24.42
N SER A 5 20.14 25.81 -24.05
CA SER A 5 19.33 24.62 -23.79
C SER A 5 18.37 24.86 -22.62
N ASN A 6 17.12 24.43 -22.79
CA ASN A 6 16.05 24.49 -21.77
C ASN A 6 16.24 23.44 -20.65
N ALA A 7 17.46 23.06 -20.29
CA ALA A 7 17.69 21.91 -19.41
C ALA A 7 17.87 22.26 -17.92
N ASP A 8 17.93 23.54 -17.53
CA ASP A 8 18.43 23.98 -16.21
C ASP A 8 17.40 24.69 -15.31
N HIS A 9 16.11 24.37 -15.41
CA HIS A 9 15.08 24.94 -14.52
C HIS A 9 14.52 23.92 -13.52
N LYS A 10 14.76 24.18 -12.22
CA LYS A 10 14.12 23.45 -11.12
C LYS A 10 12.67 23.89 -10.97
N ARG A 11 11.75 22.92 -10.91
CA ARG A 11 10.31 23.17 -10.69
C ARG A 11 9.83 22.39 -9.48
N LEU A 12 9.16 23.07 -8.56
CA LEU A 12 8.46 22.43 -7.45
C LEU A 12 7.22 21.71 -7.99
N MET A 13 7.10 20.42 -7.66
CA MET A 13 6.04 19.54 -8.10
C MET A 13 5.33 18.94 -6.89
N ARG A 14 4.03 18.71 -7.02
CA ARG A 14 3.27 17.98 -6.00
C ARG A 14 3.63 16.51 -6.05
N VAL A 15 3.78 15.91 -4.88
CA VAL A 15 4.02 14.47 -4.72
C VAL A 15 2.94 13.90 -3.82
N GLU A 16 2.59 12.64 -4.07
CA GLU A 16 1.75 11.86 -3.17
C GLU A 16 2.65 10.92 -2.37
N VAL A 17 2.51 10.94 -1.05
CA VAL A 17 3.23 10.06 -0.13
C VAL A 17 2.20 9.23 0.62
N GLN A 18 2.31 7.92 0.50
CA GLN A 18 1.44 6.98 1.20
C GLN A 18 2.22 6.27 2.29
N PHE A 19 1.60 6.13 3.46
CA PHE A 19 2.12 5.34 4.57
C PHE A 19 1.31 4.05 4.65
N ARG A 20 2.00 2.90 4.66
CA ARG A 20 1.38 1.57 4.66
C ARG A 20 2.17 0.66 5.60
N THR A 21 1.47 -0.27 6.25
CA THR A 21 2.10 -1.43 6.89
C THR A 21 2.54 -2.41 5.81
N ILE A 22 3.41 -3.36 6.18
CA ILE A 22 3.85 -4.42 5.27
C ILE A 22 2.65 -5.24 4.76
N SER A 23 1.69 -5.53 5.64
CA SER A 23 0.46 -6.26 5.32
C SER A 23 -0.39 -5.53 4.28
N MET A 24 -0.56 -4.20 4.43
CA MET A 24 -1.29 -3.37 3.46
C MET A 24 -0.60 -3.36 2.09
N ASP A 25 0.73 -3.21 2.05
CA ASP A 25 1.48 -3.19 0.79
C ASP A 25 1.39 -4.52 0.04
N TRP A 26 1.48 -5.62 0.78
CA TRP A 26 1.33 -6.96 0.24
C TRP A 26 -0.06 -7.19 -0.35
N TRP A 27 -1.11 -6.86 0.41
CA TRP A 27 -2.50 -7.00 -0.05
C TRP A 27 -2.78 -6.17 -1.30
N ALA A 28 -2.39 -4.89 -1.32
CA ALA A 28 -2.62 -4.00 -2.45
C ALA A 28 -1.84 -4.45 -3.71
N SER A 29 -0.62 -4.94 -3.53
CA SER A 29 0.18 -5.49 -4.64
C SER A 29 -0.47 -6.73 -5.26
N LEU A 30 -1.07 -7.59 -4.44
CA LEU A 30 -1.78 -8.78 -4.90
C LEU A 30 -3.08 -8.42 -5.63
N GLU A 31 -3.90 -7.56 -5.02
CA GLU A 31 -5.16 -7.07 -5.57
C GLU A 31 -4.95 -6.40 -6.94
N HIS A 32 -3.97 -5.51 -7.04
CA HIS A 32 -3.63 -4.85 -8.29
C HIS A 32 -3.18 -5.85 -9.37
N LYS A 33 -2.35 -6.85 -9.03
CA LYS A 33 -1.91 -7.88 -9.99
C LYS A 33 -3.09 -8.71 -10.52
N ILE A 34 -4.05 -9.03 -9.66
CA ILE A 34 -5.26 -9.79 -10.01
C ILE A 34 -6.14 -8.95 -10.94
N ARG A 35 -6.43 -7.69 -10.59
CA ARG A 35 -7.30 -6.81 -11.38
C ARG A 35 -6.68 -6.36 -12.71
N TYR A 36 -5.36 -6.25 -12.79
CA TYR A 36 -4.69 -5.77 -14.01
C TYR A 36 -4.72 -6.78 -15.17
N LYS A 37 -4.76 -8.10 -14.90
CA LYS A 37 -4.96 -9.11 -15.95
C LYS A 37 -6.43 -9.11 -16.41
N LYS A 38 -6.75 -8.25 -17.40
CA LYS A 38 -8.07 -8.16 -18.05
C LYS A 38 -8.64 -9.54 -18.40
N GLY A 39 -9.83 -9.87 -17.89
CA GLY A 39 -10.59 -11.05 -18.30
C GLY A 39 -11.43 -11.74 -17.23
N LEU A 40 -11.32 -11.33 -15.97
CA LEU A 40 -12.20 -11.85 -14.90
C LEU A 40 -13.53 -11.07 -14.93
N GLN A 41 -14.33 -11.30 -15.98
CA GLN A 41 -15.78 -11.13 -15.88
C GLN A 41 -16.26 -12.23 -14.92
N GLU A 42 -16.72 -11.82 -13.74
CA GLU A 42 -17.21 -12.69 -12.66
C GLU A 42 -16.12 -13.48 -11.91
N SER A 43 -15.69 -12.92 -10.78
CA SER A 43 -15.10 -13.75 -9.73
C SER A 43 -15.46 -13.19 -8.35
N ASP A 44 -16.76 -13.15 -8.05
CA ASP A 44 -17.28 -12.79 -6.72
C ASP A 44 -16.55 -13.54 -5.60
N HIS A 45 -16.13 -14.79 -5.86
CA HIS A 45 -15.30 -15.57 -4.96
C HIS A 45 -13.93 -14.92 -4.69
N VAL A 46 -13.25 -14.40 -5.71
CA VAL A 46 -11.94 -13.74 -5.54
C VAL A 46 -12.10 -12.41 -4.81
N ASP A 47 -13.15 -11.65 -5.10
CA ASP A 47 -13.43 -10.41 -4.35
C ASP A 47 -13.73 -10.72 -2.87
N GLN A 48 -14.47 -11.79 -2.59
CA GLN A 48 -14.72 -12.25 -1.22
C GLN A 48 -13.43 -12.69 -0.52
N GLU A 49 -12.57 -13.47 -1.19
CA GLU A 49 -11.28 -13.90 -0.63
C GLU A 49 -10.33 -12.73 -0.39
N LEU A 50 -10.25 -11.78 -1.33
CA LEU A 50 -9.48 -10.54 -1.15
C LEU A 50 -9.99 -9.75 0.04
N PHE A 51 -11.31 -9.66 0.23
CA PHE A 51 -11.91 -8.98 1.37
C PHE A 51 -11.59 -9.67 2.71
N GLU A 52 -11.69 -10.99 2.79
CA GLU A 52 -11.32 -11.73 4.00
C GLU A 52 -9.81 -11.63 4.28
N CYS A 53 -8.96 -11.67 3.25
CA CYS A 53 -7.53 -11.42 3.39
C CYS A 53 -7.24 -10.01 3.94
N ALA A 54 -7.99 -9.00 3.51
CA ALA A 54 -7.86 -7.63 4.02
C ALA A 54 -8.21 -7.56 5.51
N LYS A 55 -9.31 -8.22 5.94
CA LYS A 55 -9.71 -8.27 7.35
C LYS A 55 -8.66 -8.96 8.21
N MET A 56 -8.17 -10.13 7.79
CA MET A 56 -7.14 -10.86 8.52
C MET A 56 -5.85 -10.05 8.64
N SER A 57 -5.46 -9.36 7.57
CA SER A 57 -4.30 -8.47 7.56
C SER A 57 -4.45 -7.34 8.58
N ALA A 58 -5.63 -6.69 8.63
CA ALA A 58 -5.92 -5.63 9.58
C ALA A 58 -5.94 -6.13 11.04
N GLU A 59 -6.49 -7.31 11.28
CA GLU A 59 -6.46 -7.92 12.62
C GLU A 59 -5.03 -8.24 13.07
N LEU A 60 -4.21 -8.80 12.16
CA LEU A 60 -2.81 -9.10 12.42
C LEU A 60 -2.03 -7.82 12.77
N ASP A 61 -2.19 -6.76 11.97
CA ASP A 61 -1.54 -5.47 12.22
C ASP A 61 -1.96 -4.89 13.59
N SER A 62 -3.26 -4.93 13.92
CA SER A 62 -3.75 -4.47 15.23
C SER A 62 -3.17 -5.26 16.40
N ARG A 63 -3.01 -6.58 16.24
CA ARG A 63 -2.39 -7.43 17.27
C ARG A 63 -0.91 -7.14 17.46
N MET A 64 -0.19 -6.90 16.37
CA MET A 64 1.23 -6.53 16.43
C MET A 64 1.41 -5.13 17.05
N GLU A 65 0.54 -4.17 16.72
CA GLU A 65 0.54 -2.85 17.33
C GLU A 65 0.31 -2.90 18.84
N LYS A 66 -0.69 -3.66 19.29
CA LYS A 66 -0.95 -3.86 20.73
C LYS A 66 0.23 -4.49 21.46
N LEU A 67 0.90 -5.45 20.84
CA LEU A 67 2.09 -6.08 21.41
C LEU A 67 3.23 -5.05 21.54
N GLN A 68 3.45 -4.23 20.51
CA GLN A 68 4.45 -3.17 20.52
C GLN A 68 4.18 -2.15 21.61
N GLN A 69 2.91 -1.73 21.78
CA GLN A 69 2.48 -0.82 22.84
C GLN A 69 2.74 -1.42 24.23
N PHE A 70 2.28 -2.66 24.44
CA PHE A 70 2.48 -3.36 25.72
C PHE A 70 3.96 -3.50 26.10
N VAL A 71 4.83 -3.82 25.13
CA VAL A 71 6.27 -3.89 25.37
C VAL A 71 6.85 -2.50 25.67
N GLY A 72 6.38 -1.45 24.98
CA GLY A 72 6.76 -0.06 25.27
C GLY A 72 6.46 0.33 26.72
N ASP A 73 5.22 0.05 27.17
CA ASP A 73 4.76 0.37 28.53
C ASP A 73 5.54 -0.39 29.62
N LEU A 74 6.17 -1.52 29.30
CA LEU A 74 7.01 -2.29 30.25
C LEU A 74 8.41 -1.71 30.43
N TYR A 75 8.89 -0.88 29.50
CA TYR A 75 10.22 -0.27 29.53
C TYR A 75 10.20 1.22 29.89
N GLU A 76 9.02 1.80 30.15
CA GLU A 76 8.81 3.09 30.83
C GLU A 76 8.70 2.93 32.35
#